data_AF-A0A3D3NQP4-F1
#
_entry.id   AF-A0A3D3NQP4-F1
#
_cell.length_a   1.000
_cell.length_b   1.000
_cell.length_c   1.000
_cell.angle_alpha   90.00
_cell.angle_beta   90.00
_cell.angle_gamma   90.00
#
_symmetry.space_group_name_H-M   'P 1'
#
loop_
_entity.id
_entity.type
_entity.pdbx_description
1 polymer ?
#
loop_
_entity_poly.entity_id
_entity_poly.type
_entity_poly.pdbx_seq_one_letter_code
_entity_poly.pdbx_strand_id
1 'polypeptide(L)'
;MNLPGALIFSALLLTSLPALAQNEYIICSGGPALRKWEDLRRAEQQHDRWWGNFVRTARVRMQEIQRTQPQGTLVTWLVFRDGYVRRAAEDRDPLTSHVESVRDTYKINLVWFRTGEEVINYINQGGGQIARNRHKISGFEFFGHSNKFCFLFDYSSDVYAASAVWLHENDLRRLNRWAFARGAFCKSWGCHTGESMSKAWKRATGAPMIGAIGKTDYSHMHQRNWQVALSPGSRWTQ
;
A
#
# COMPACT_ATOMS: atom_id res chain seq x y z
N MET A 1 45.23 -49.64 41.47
CA MET A 1 45.36 -49.15 40.08
C MET A 1 44.08 -48.39 39.78
N ASN A 2 44.13 -47.06 39.84
CA ASN A 2 42.96 -46.19 39.66
C ASN A 2 43.08 -45.48 38.31
N LEU A 3 42.09 -45.68 37.44
CA LEU A 3 41.94 -44.97 36.16
C LEU A 3 41.41 -43.55 36.42
N PRO A 4 41.93 -42.50 35.76
CA PRO A 4 41.34 -41.17 35.83
C PRO A 4 40.19 -41.05 34.82
N GLY A 5 39.02 -40.62 35.29
CA GLY A 5 37.86 -40.31 34.46
C GLY A 5 38.08 -39.03 33.66
N ALA A 6 37.90 -39.12 32.34
CA ALA A 6 37.90 -37.96 31.46
C ALA A 6 36.55 -37.24 31.53
N LEU A 7 36.55 -35.99 31.97
CA LEU A 7 35.40 -35.08 31.88
C LEU A 7 35.34 -34.50 30.46
N ILE A 8 34.29 -34.87 29.72
CA ILE A 8 33.97 -34.27 28.42
C ILE A 8 33.17 -32.99 28.68
N PHE A 9 33.78 -31.84 28.41
CA PHE A 9 33.10 -30.55 28.37
C PHE A 9 32.38 -30.40 27.02
N SER A 10 31.07 -30.64 26.98
CA SER A 10 30.23 -30.31 25.82
C SER A 10 29.98 -28.80 25.79
N ALA A 11 30.68 -28.09 24.91
CA ALA A 11 30.38 -26.69 24.61
C ALA A 11 29.08 -26.61 23.79
N LEU A 12 27.98 -26.16 24.40
CA LEU A 12 26.79 -25.74 23.67
C LEU A 12 27.11 -24.45 22.90
N LEU A 13 27.32 -24.55 21.58
CA LEU A 13 27.19 -23.40 20.69
C LEU A 13 25.71 -23.00 20.62
N LEU A 14 25.33 -22.00 21.41
CA LEU A 14 24.09 -21.25 21.22
C LEU A 14 24.26 -20.39 19.96
N THR A 15 23.91 -20.93 18.80
CA THR A 15 23.70 -20.14 17.60
C THR A 15 22.45 -19.29 17.83
N SER A 16 22.63 -18.02 18.21
CA SER A 16 21.54 -17.05 18.15
C SER A 16 21.15 -16.89 16.68
N LEU A 17 20.11 -17.60 16.24
CA LEU A 17 19.44 -17.29 14.99
C LEU A 17 19.10 -15.79 15.07
N PRO A 18 19.52 -14.96 14.09
CA PRO A 18 19.10 -13.57 14.08
C PRO A 18 17.58 -13.60 14.13
N ALA A 19 17.00 -12.98 15.15
CA ALA A 19 15.55 -12.81 15.22
C ALA A 19 15.15 -12.20 13.88
N LEU A 20 14.36 -12.94 13.09
CA LEU A 20 13.79 -12.44 11.84
C LEU A 20 13.16 -11.09 12.20
N ALA A 21 13.74 -10.00 11.70
CA ALA A 21 13.15 -8.69 11.92
C ALA A 21 11.71 -8.78 11.44
N GLN A 22 10.75 -8.63 12.37
CA GLN A 22 9.33 -8.77 12.07
C GLN A 22 8.92 -7.59 11.21
N ASN A 23 8.98 -7.74 9.89
CA ASN A 23 8.71 -6.65 8.99
C ASN A 23 7.21 -6.47 8.73
N GLU A 24 6.84 -5.27 8.33
CA GLU A 24 5.50 -4.92 7.87
C GLU A 24 5.53 -4.60 6.37
N TYR A 25 4.56 -5.13 5.63
CA TYR A 25 4.27 -4.75 4.27
C TYR A 25 2.98 -3.92 4.25
N ILE A 26 3.08 -2.68 3.77
CA ILE A 26 1.97 -1.74 3.72
C ILE A 26 1.39 -1.72 2.31
N ILE A 27 0.08 -1.91 2.20
CA ILE A 27 -0.69 -1.53 1.02
C ILE A 27 -1.54 -0.32 1.39
N CYS A 28 -1.52 0.73 0.56
CA CYS A 28 -2.31 1.93 0.73
C CYS A 28 -3.27 2.08 -0.46
N SER A 29 -4.57 2.20 -0.17
CA SER A 29 -5.61 2.33 -1.18
C SER A 29 -6.38 3.64 -1.04
N GLY A 30 -6.48 4.37 -2.15
CA GLY A 30 -7.42 5.49 -2.29
C GLY A 30 -8.87 5.02 -2.41
N GLY A 31 -9.80 5.96 -2.37
CA GLY A 31 -11.23 5.73 -2.51
C GLY A 31 -11.73 5.91 -3.95
N PRO A 32 -12.90 5.33 -4.28
CA PRO A 32 -13.51 5.49 -5.60
C PRO A 32 -14.15 6.87 -5.77
N ALA A 33 -14.23 7.31 -7.03
CA ALA A 33 -15.10 8.40 -7.45
C ALA A 33 -16.59 8.06 -7.27
N LEU A 34 -17.45 9.07 -7.19
CA LEU A 34 -18.91 8.88 -7.20
C LEU A 34 -19.45 8.78 -8.62
N ARG A 35 -20.51 7.99 -8.82
CA ARG A 35 -21.23 7.86 -10.10
C ARG A 35 -21.72 9.19 -10.61
N LYS A 36 -22.32 10.03 -9.77
CA LYS A 36 -22.75 11.39 -10.16
C LYS A 36 -21.64 12.24 -10.78
N TRP A 37 -20.38 11.95 -10.47
CA TRP A 37 -19.22 12.63 -11.03
C TRP A 37 -18.67 11.90 -12.25
N GLU A 38 -18.58 10.57 -12.20
CA GLU A 38 -18.14 9.75 -13.33
C GLU A 38 -19.09 9.83 -14.54
N ASP A 39 -20.40 9.95 -14.31
CA ASP A 39 -21.41 10.03 -15.36
C ASP A 39 -21.43 11.38 -16.09
N LEU A 40 -20.73 12.39 -15.56
CA LEU A 40 -20.46 13.64 -16.28
C LEU A 40 -19.27 13.54 -17.24
N ARG A 41 -18.45 12.49 -17.13
CA ARG A 41 -17.31 12.25 -18.03
C ARG A 41 -17.80 11.54 -19.28
N ARG A 42 -17.08 11.72 -20.39
CA ARG A 42 -17.25 10.82 -21.55
C ARG A 42 -16.96 9.39 -21.14
N ALA A 43 -17.66 8.43 -21.74
CA ALA A 43 -17.59 7.02 -21.34
C ALA A 43 -16.15 6.52 -21.30
N GLU A 44 -15.31 6.88 -22.28
CA GLU A 44 -13.90 6.52 -22.40
C GLU A 44 -12.98 7.19 -21.36
N GLN A 45 -13.45 8.25 -20.70
CA GLN A 45 -12.71 8.98 -19.66
C GLN A 45 -13.11 8.62 -18.24
N GLN A 46 -14.11 7.75 -18.07
CA GLN A 46 -14.50 7.22 -16.76
C GLN A 46 -13.36 6.37 -16.18
N HIS A 47 -13.00 6.66 -14.94
CA HIS A 47 -11.96 5.98 -14.20
C HIS A 47 -12.53 4.88 -13.29
N ASP A 48 -13.60 5.17 -12.55
CA ASP A 48 -14.13 4.31 -11.48
C ASP A 48 -15.51 3.76 -11.81
N ARG A 49 -15.57 3.06 -12.95
CA ARG A 49 -16.78 2.33 -13.38
C ARG A 49 -17.25 1.35 -12.31
N TRP A 50 -16.33 0.79 -11.54
CA TRP A 50 -16.59 -0.10 -10.42
C TRP A 50 -15.89 0.39 -9.15
N TRP A 51 -16.61 0.41 -8.03
CA TRP A 51 -16.10 0.86 -6.73
C TRP A 51 -14.85 0.07 -6.26
N GLY A 52 -14.75 -1.18 -6.73
CA GLY A 52 -13.75 -2.14 -6.30
C GLY A 52 -12.40 -2.04 -7.02
N ASN A 53 -12.22 -1.07 -7.93
CA ASN A 53 -11.02 -0.98 -8.77
C ASN A 53 -9.71 -1.06 -7.97
N PHE A 54 -9.57 -0.26 -6.91
CA PHE A 54 -8.35 -0.26 -6.10
C PHE A 54 -8.31 -1.41 -5.09
N VAL A 55 -9.42 -1.67 -4.39
CA VAL A 55 -9.45 -2.69 -3.32
C VAL A 55 -9.32 -4.12 -3.84
N ARG A 56 -9.82 -4.42 -5.05
CA ARG A 56 -9.76 -5.76 -5.60
C ARG A 56 -8.36 -6.16 -6.01
N THR A 57 -7.63 -5.26 -6.66
CA THR A 57 -6.23 -5.51 -7.02
C THR A 57 -5.35 -5.52 -5.77
N ALA A 58 -5.59 -4.61 -4.81
CA ALA A 58 -4.91 -4.61 -3.51
C ALA A 58 -5.09 -5.95 -2.78
N ARG A 59 -6.31 -6.50 -2.75
CA ARG A 59 -6.59 -7.83 -2.19
C ARG A 59 -5.79 -8.95 -2.87
N VAL A 60 -5.73 -8.97 -4.20
CA VAL A 60 -4.92 -9.98 -4.92
C VAL A 60 -3.45 -9.83 -4.57
N ARG A 61 -2.96 -8.59 -4.50
CA ARG A 61 -1.58 -8.31 -4.10
C ARG A 61 -1.28 -8.76 -2.67
N MET A 62 -2.19 -8.58 -1.71
CA MET A 62 -2.04 -9.10 -0.34
C MET A 62 -1.83 -10.62 -0.33
N GLN A 63 -2.61 -11.35 -1.15
CA GLN A 63 -2.47 -12.80 -1.25
C GLN A 63 -1.10 -13.20 -1.83
N GLU A 64 -0.61 -12.48 -2.83
CA GLU A 64 0.73 -12.69 -3.38
C GLU A 64 1.82 -12.39 -2.35
N ILE A 65 1.69 -11.29 -1.60
CA ILE A 65 2.62 -10.90 -0.54
C ILE A 65 2.68 -12.00 0.54
N GLN A 66 1.54 -12.49 1.02
CA GLN A 66 1.49 -13.56 2.01
C GLN A 66 2.15 -14.87 1.54
N ARG A 67 2.21 -15.11 0.22
CA ARG A 67 2.88 -16.28 -0.37
C ARG A 67 4.38 -16.07 -0.62
N THR A 68 4.80 -14.83 -0.87
CA THR A 68 6.14 -14.54 -1.42
C THR A 68 7.07 -13.86 -0.42
N GLN A 69 6.53 -13.16 0.58
CA GLN A 69 7.33 -12.55 1.64
C GLN A 69 7.70 -13.56 2.73
N PRO A 70 8.78 -13.30 3.50
CA PRO A 70 9.16 -14.15 4.62
C PRO A 70 8.01 -14.41 5.59
N GLN A 71 7.95 -15.63 6.12
CA GLN A 71 6.94 -16.02 7.12
C GLN A 71 6.98 -15.05 8.30
N GLY A 72 5.80 -14.64 8.77
CA GLY A 72 5.67 -13.67 9.87
C GLY A 72 5.71 -12.20 9.43
N THR A 73 5.85 -11.91 8.13
CA THR A 73 5.64 -10.54 7.61
C THR A 73 4.19 -10.11 7.88
N LEU A 74 4.02 -9.02 8.60
CA LEU A 74 2.72 -8.42 8.86
C LEU A 74 2.24 -7.71 7.58
N VAL A 75 0.98 -7.88 7.21
CA VAL A 75 0.38 -7.14 6.09
C VAL A 75 -0.60 -6.14 6.67
N THR A 76 -0.35 -4.86 6.40
CA THR A 76 -1.26 -3.77 6.75
C THR A 76 -1.87 -3.17 5.51
N TRP A 77 -3.16 -2.90 5.57
CA TRP A 77 -3.91 -2.21 4.54
C TRP A 77 -4.46 -0.89 5.06
N LEU A 78 -3.90 0.21 4.56
CA LEU A 78 -4.43 1.56 4.77
C LEU A 78 -5.49 1.83 3.71
N VAL A 79 -6.72 2.17 4.09
CA VAL A 79 -7.81 2.45 3.16
C VAL A 79 -8.44 3.82 3.45
N PHE A 80 -8.57 4.65 2.42
CA PHE A 80 -9.24 5.93 2.55
C PHE A 80 -10.75 5.73 2.76
N ARG A 81 -11.24 5.97 3.97
CA ARG A 81 -12.57 5.56 4.41
C ARG A 81 -13.70 6.32 3.72
N ASP A 82 -13.57 7.64 3.63
CA ASP A 82 -14.70 8.49 3.29
C ASP A 82 -15.14 8.34 1.83
N GLY A 83 -14.25 7.92 0.93
CA GLY A 83 -14.62 7.56 -0.43
C GLY A 83 -15.56 6.35 -0.49
N TYR A 84 -15.29 5.31 0.29
CA TYR A 84 -16.16 4.13 0.35
C TYR A 84 -17.49 4.42 1.05
N VAL A 85 -17.51 5.26 2.09
CA VAL A 85 -18.75 5.66 2.76
C VAL A 85 -19.68 6.41 1.81
N ARG A 86 -19.15 7.40 1.07
CA ARG A 86 -19.96 8.17 0.13
C ARG A 86 -20.45 7.32 -1.04
N ARG A 87 -19.56 6.49 -1.60
CA ARG A 87 -19.93 5.61 -2.72
C ARG A 87 -20.94 4.53 -2.28
N ALA A 88 -20.85 4.02 -1.06
CA ALA A 88 -21.82 3.10 -0.49
C ALA A 88 -23.24 3.68 -0.42
N ALA A 89 -23.37 4.97 -0.09
CA ALA A 89 -24.66 5.64 -0.05
C ALA A 89 -25.31 5.75 -1.45
N GLU A 90 -24.50 5.99 -2.48
CA GLU A 90 -24.95 6.08 -3.87
C GLU A 90 -25.30 4.72 -4.47
N ASP A 91 -24.42 3.74 -4.29
CA ASP A 91 -24.60 2.37 -4.81
C ASP A 91 -25.64 1.57 -4.00
N ARG A 92 -26.06 2.07 -2.82
CA ARG A 92 -26.91 1.35 -1.83
C ARG A 92 -26.35 -0.03 -1.47
N ASP A 93 -25.03 -0.12 -1.35
CA ASP A 93 -24.25 -1.33 -1.10
C ASP A 93 -23.27 -1.07 0.05
N PRO A 94 -23.16 -1.94 1.08
CA PRO A 94 -22.28 -1.70 2.23
C PRO A 94 -20.78 -1.89 1.92
N LEU A 95 -20.20 -0.97 1.13
CA LEU A 95 -18.83 -1.10 0.62
C LEU A 95 -17.76 -1.18 1.71
N THR A 96 -17.94 -0.51 2.84
CA THR A 96 -17.01 -0.63 3.97
C THR A 96 -17.01 -2.03 4.56
N SER A 97 -18.16 -2.69 4.61
CA SER A 97 -18.26 -4.08 5.07
C SER A 97 -17.61 -5.06 4.10
N HIS A 98 -17.66 -4.79 2.79
CA HIS A 98 -16.90 -5.57 1.80
C HIS A 98 -15.38 -5.44 2.00
N VAL A 99 -14.89 -4.24 2.33
CA VAL A 99 -13.48 -4.02 2.70
C VAL A 99 -13.12 -4.76 4.00
N GLU A 100 -13.98 -4.73 5.01
CA GLU A 100 -13.79 -5.48 6.25
C GLU A 100 -13.79 -7.00 6.04
N SER A 101 -14.61 -7.51 5.10
CA SER A 101 -14.60 -8.93 4.75
C SER A 101 -13.25 -9.39 4.19
N VAL A 102 -12.53 -8.51 3.49
CA VAL A 102 -11.17 -8.79 3.00
C VAL A 102 -10.21 -8.89 4.18
N ARG A 103 -10.27 -7.96 5.13
CA ARG A 103 -9.50 -8.04 6.38
C ARG A 103 -9.73 -9.39 7.07
N ASP A 104 -10.99 -9.78 7.24
CA ASP A 104 -11.36 -10.99 7.99
C ASP A 104 -10.95 -12.27 7.26
N THR A 105 -11.01 -12.27 5.92
CA THR A 105 -10.61 -13.42 5.10
C THR A 105 -9.10 -13.62 5.13
N TYR A 106 -8.32 -12.55 4.97
CA TYR A 106 -6.87 -12.64 4.83
C TYR A 106 -6.11 -12.41 6.14
N LYS A 107 -6.81 -12.14 7.25
CA LYS A 107 -6.25 -11.91 8.58
C LYS A 107 -5.16 -10.82 8.59
N ILE A 108 -5.41 -9.76 7.84
CA ILE A 108 -4.51 -8.60 7.74
C ILE A 108 -4.90 -7.51 8.74
N ASN A 109 -4.00 -6.57 8.98
CA ASN A 109 -4.31 -5.37 9.74
C ASN A 109 -4.96 -4.32 8.83
N LEU A 110 -6.22 -3.95 9.08
CA LEU A 110 -6.92 -2.90 8.33
C LEU A 110 -6.89 -1.61 9.13
N VAL A 111 -6.44 -0.53 8.50
CA VAL A 111 -6.43 0.81 9.07
C VAL A 111 -7.21 1.73 8.16
N TRP A 112 -8.32 2.23 8.67
CA TRP A 112 -9.07 3.28 8.02
C TRP A 112 -8.36 4.61 8.25
N PHE A 113 -8.12 5.37 7.18
CA PHE A 113 -7.63 6.73 7.28
C PHE A 113 -8.55 7.71 6.53
N ARG A 114 -8.46 8.99 6.87
CA ARG A 114 -9.25 10.10 6.33
C ARG A 114 -8.39 11.28 5.89
N THR A 115 -7.13 11.34 6.28
CA THR A 115 -6.23 12.44 5.92
C THR A 115 -4.84 11.94 5.51
N GLY A 116 -4.09 12.74 4.76
CA GLY A 116 -2.69 12.45 4.48
C GLY A 116 -1.81 12.46 5.74
N GLU A 117 -2.18 13.26 6.74
CA GLU A 117 -1.58 13.32 8.08
C GLU A 117 -1.61 11.94 8.76
N GLU A 118 -2.75 11.25 8.73
CA GLU A 118 -2.90 9.92 9.31
C GLU A 118 -2.02 8.88 8.62
N VAL A 119 -1.84 8.97 7.29
CA VAL A 119 -0.93 8.09 6.55
C VAL A 119 0.52 8.35 6.96
N ILE A 120 0.94 9.62 7.07
CA ILE A 120 2.28 9.99 7.56
C ILE A 120 2.50 9.46 8.97
N ASN A 121 1.53 9.67 9.87
CA ASN A 121 1.62 9.22 11.26
C ASN A 121 1.73 7.70 11.35
N TYR A 122 0.92 6.96 10.59
CA TYR A 122 1.01 5.50 10.56
C TYR A 122 2.36 5.00 10.01
N ILE A 123 2.88 5.61 8.94
CA ILE A 123 4.21 5.26 8.42
C ILE A 123 5.28 5.51 9.48
N ASN A 124 5.20 6.63 10.20
CA ASN A 124 6.21 7.04 11.17
C ASN A 124 6.18 6.22 12.47
N GLN A 125 5.00 5.83 12.93
CA GLN A 125 4.79 5.31 14.28
C GLN A 125 4.29 3.86 14.28
N GLY A 126 3.63 3.43 13.20
CA GLY A 126 2.82 2.21 13.16
C GLY A 126 1.43 2.46 13.74
N GLY A 127 0.76 1.42 14.22
CA GLY A 127 -0.55 1.54 14.87
C GLY A 127 -0.94 0.28 15.63
N GLY A 128 -1.78 0.45 16.65
CA GLY A 128 -2.22 -0.66 17.51
C GLY A 128 -1.05 -1.45 18.08
N GLN A 129 -0.94 -2.72 17.67
CA GLN A 129 0.11 -3.65 18.10
C GLN A 129 1.40 -3.57 17.26
N ILE A 130 1.42 -2.74 16.21
CA ILE A 130 2.56 -2.59 15.30
C ILE A 130 3.35 -1.35 15.69
N ALA A 131 4.48 -1.53 16.39
CA ALA A 131 5.40 -0.45 16.74
C ALA A 131 6.51 -0.28 15.69
N ARG A 132 6.65 0.92 15.08
CA ARG A 132 7.60 1.16 13.97
C ARG A 132 9.08 0.94 14.31
N ASN A 133 9.46 1.04 15.58
CA ASN A 133 10.83 0.77 16.01
C ASN A 133 11.19 -0.73 15.92
N ARG A 134 10.21 -1.62 16.05
CA ARG A 134 10.36 -3.09 15.97
C ARG A 134 9.98 -3.64 14.60
N HIS A 135 8.97 -3.03 13.98
CA HIS A 135 8.43 -3.49 12.70
C HIS A 135 8.77 -2.50 11.59
N LYS A 136 9.85 -2.78 10.86
CA LYS A 136 10.25 -1.94 9.71
C LYS A 136 9.38 -2.24 8.50
N ILE A 137 9.14 -1.20 7.69
CA ILE A 137 8.40 -1.34 6.44
C ILE A 137 9.32 -2.05 5.43
N SER A 138 9.06 -3.32 5.14
CA SER A 138 9.76 -4.07 4.09
C SER A 138 9.16 -3.83 2.71
N GLY A 139 7.92 -3.36 2.64
CA GLY A 139 7.35 -2.90 1.38
C GLY A 139 6.20 -1.93 1.53
N PHE A 140 6.01 -1.10 0.51
CA PHE A 140 4.93 -0.12 0.42
C PHE A 140 4.37 -0.11 -0.99
N GLU A 141 3.08 -0.37 -1.15
CA GLU A 141 2.39 -0.27 -2.43
C GLU A 141 1.17 0.65 -2.38
N PHE A 142 1.08 1.60 -3.32
CA PHE A 142 -0.06 2.50 -3.46
C PHE A 142 -0.98 2.10 -4.63
N PHE A 143 -2.27 1.99 -4.38
CA PHE A 143 -3.32 1.76 -5.38
C PHE A 143 -4.36 2.89 -5.31
N GLY A 144 -4.47 3.69 -6.35
CA GLY A 144 -5.40 4.81 -6.34
C GLY A 144 -5.12 5.77 -7.49
N HIS A 145 -5.85 6.88 -7.46
CA HIS A 145 -5.60 8.00 -8.36
C HIS A 145 -4.30 8.70 -7.97
N SER A 146 -3.63 9.27 -8.98
CA SER A 146 -2.44 10.08 -8.78
C SER A 146 -2.19 10.98 -9.96
N ASN A 147 -1.38 12.00 -9.70
CA ASN A 147 -0.66 12.74 -10.73
C ASN A 147 0.85 12.61 -10.44
N LYS A 148 1.69 13.38 -11.13
CA LYS A 148 3.13 13.31 -10.90
C LYS A 148 3.59 13.70 -9.50
N PHE A 149 2.82 14.48 -8.76
CA PHE A 149 3.20 15.04 -7.45
C PHE A 149 2.45 14.45 -6.26
N CYS A 150 1.29 13.82 -6.47
CA CYS A 150 0.39 13.42 -5.39
C CYS A 150 -0.09 11.97 -5.51
N PHE A 151 -0.17 11.29 -4.37
CA PHE A 151 -1.16 10.25 -4.17
C PHE A 151 -2.49 10.93 -3.84
N LEU A 152 -3.48 10.76 -4.70
CA LEU A 152 -4.81 11.35 -4.51
C LEU A 152 -5.68 10.30 -3.82
N PHE A 153 -5.86 10.46 -2.50
CA PHE A 153 -6.59 9.48 -1.69
C PHE A 153 -8.08 9.53 -1.97
N ASP A 154 -8.57 10.69 -2.37
CA ASP A 154 -9.84 10.85 -3.07
C ASP A 154 -9.60 11.46 -4.46
N TYR A 155 -10.47 11.16 -5.41
CA TYR A 155 -10.52 11.91 -6.66
C TYR A 155 -11.90 11.77 -7.27
N SER A 156 -12.58 12.88 -7.54
CA SER A 156 -13.99 12.86 -7.92
C SER A 156 -14.85 12.07 -6.91
N SER A 157 -14.47 12.09 -5.64
CA SER A 157 -15.25 11.50 -4.55
C SER A 157 -16.04 12.58 -3.81
N ASP A 158 -15.46 13.78 -3.68
CA ASP A 158 -16.14 14.96 -3.11
C ASP A 158 -16.48 15.98 -4.19
N VAL A 159 -15.43 16.45 -4.86
CA VAL A 159 -15.46 17.50 -5.87
C VAL A 159 -15.17 16.88 -7.24
N TYR A 160 -15.98 17.24 -8.24
CA TYR A 160 -15.80 16.77 -9.62
C TYR A 160 -14.39 17.08 -10.13
N ALA A 161 -13.72 16.07 -10.69
CA ALA A 161 -12.39 16.16 -11.29
C ALA A 161 -11.28 16.73 -10.38
N ALA A 162 -11.45 16.63 -9.06
CA ALA A 162 -10.47 17.09 -8.08
C ALA A 162 -10.35 16.11 -6.90
N SER A 163 -9.30 16.32 -6.11
CA SER A 163 -9.03 15.63 -4.84
C SER A 163 -9.09 16.67 -3.72
N ALA A 164 -9.79 16.35 -2.63
CA ALA A 164 -9.78 17.12 -1.39
C ALA A 164 -8.76 16.58 -0.38
N VAL A 165 -8.29 15.34 -0.56
CA VAL A 165 -7.39 14.62 0.34
C VAL A 165 -6.29 13.92 -0.46
N TRP A 166 -5.05 14.36 -0.26
CA TRP A 166 -3.89 13.81 -0.95
C TRP A 166 -2.67 13.72 -0.02
N LEU A 167 -1.64 13.02 -0.48
CA LEU A 167 -0.27 13.13 0.03
C LEU A 167 0.59 13.74 -1.08
N HIS A 168 1.07 14.97 -0.87
CA HIS A 168 1.93 15.65 -1.85
C HIS A 168 3.38 15.22 -1.65
N GLU A 169 4.18 15.22 -2.70
CA GLU A 169 5.61 14.88 -2.63
C GLU A 169 6.41 15.79 -1.66
N ASN A 170 5.89 16.98 -1.36
CA ASN A 170 6.49 17.94 -0.43
C ASN A 170 6.24 17.55 1.03
N ASP A 171 5.19 16.78 1.30
CA ASP A 171 4.89 16.25 2.63
C ASP A 171 5.79 15.06 2.96
N LEU A 172 6.40 14.42 1.97
CA LEU A 172 7.25 13.24 2.18
C LEU A 172 8.45 13.52 3.08
N ARG A 173 8.92 14.77 3.16
CA ARG A 173 9.99 15.18 4.11
C ARG A 173 9.61 14.94 5.57
N ARG A 174 8.31 14.73 5.86
CA ARG A 174 7.77 14.44 7.17
C ARG A 174 7.81 12.93 7.49
N LEU A 175 8.15 12.09 6.51
CA LEU A 175 8.33 10.66 6.73
C LEU A 175 9.65 10.39 7.45
N ASN A 176 9.59 9.51 8.43
CA ASN A 176 10.76 8.99 9.10
C ASN A 176 11.43 7.96 8.19
N ARG A 177 12.55 8.32 7.57
CA ARG A 177 13.34 7.39 6.74
C ARG A 177 13.67 6.07 7.43
N TRP A 178 13.85 6.09 8.75
CA TRP A 178 14.17 4.91 9.54
C TRP A 178 12.96 4.00 9.79
N ALA A 179 11.78 4.39 9.31
CA ALA A 179 10.62 3.53 9.28
C ALA A 179 10.80 2.37 8.28
N PHE A 180 11.56 2.58 7.21
CA PHE A 180 11.75 1.61 6.13
C PHE A 180 12.92 0.67 6.41
N ALA A 181 12.72 -0.61 6.09
CA ALA A 181 13.79 -1.59 6.10
C ALA A 181 14.78 -1.30 4.96
N ARG A 182 16.03 -1.73 5.13
CA ARG A 182 17.01 -1.67 4.04
C ARG A 182 16.52 -2.55 2.89
N GLY A 183 16.47 -1.99 1.68
CA GLY A 183 16.00 -2.70 0.50
C GLY A 183 14.47 -2.85 0.41
N ALA A 184 13.71 -2.04 1.14
CA ALA A 184 12.25 -2.07 1.08
C ALA A 184 11.72 -1.91 -0.36
N PHE A 185 10.80 -2.80 -0.76
CA PHE A 185 10.17 -2.74 -2.07
C PHE A 185 9.05 -1.70 -2.08
N CYS A 186 9.19 -0.64 -2.88
CA CYS A 186 8.17 0.40 -3.00
C CYS A 186 7.64 0.48 -4.43
N LYS A 187 6.30 0.52 -4.59
CA LYS A 187 5.67 0.71 -5.90
C LYS A 187 4.40 1.54 -5.81
N SER A 188 4.22 2.47 -6.72
CA SER A 188 2.94 3.11 -6.97
C SER A 188 2.33 2.53 -8.25
N TRP A 189 1.06 2.14 -8.15
CA TRP A 189 0.23 1.69 -9.26
C TRP A 189 -0.67 2.81 -9.79
N GLY A 190 -0.43 4.05 -9.39
CA GLY A 190 -1.13 5.22 -9.91
C GLY A 190 -0.41 5.87 -11.10
N CYS A 191 -1.18 6.56 -11.94
CA CYS A 191 -0.69 7.33 -13.08
C CYS A 191 0.40 8.37 -12.71
N HIS A 192 1.36 8.56 -13.60
CA HIS A 192 2.35 9.65 -13.59
C HIS A 192 3.31 9.74 -12.40
N THR A 193 3.21 8.87 -11.39
CA THR A 193 4.04 8.93 -10.18
C THR A 193 5.55 8.79 -10.45
N GLY A 194 5.92 8.12 -11.53
CA GLY A 194 7.31 7.99 -11.99
C GLY A 194 7.92 9.30 -12.50
N GLU A 195 7.10 10.32 -12.78
CA GLU A 195 7.56 11.60 -13.34
C GLU A 195 8.09 12.57 -12.28
N SER A 196 7.70 12.42 -11.00
CA SER A 196 8.28 13.21 -9.90
C SER A 196 8.23 12.50 -8.54
N MET A 197 7.04 12.02 -8.14
CA MET A 197 6.78 11.40 -6.83
C MET A 197 7.79 10.28 -6.48
N SER A 198 8.14 9.40 -7.41
CA SER A 198 9.13 8.33 -7.19
C SER A 198 10.49 8.85 -6.71
N LYS A 199 10.99 9.94 -7.32
CA LYS A 199 12.27 10.56 -6.94
C LYS A 199 12.16 11.24 -5.57
N ALA A 200 11.05 11.91 -5.30
CA ALA A 200 10.80 12.52 -4.00
C ALA A 200 10.70 11.48 -2.88
N TRP A 201 10.01 10.36 -3.14
CA TRP A 201 9.92 9.22 -2.23
C TRP A 201 11.28 8.64 -1.89
N LYS A 202 12.13 8.38 -2.88
CA LYS A 202 13.49 7.88 -2.66
C LYS A 202 14.32 8.84 -1.79
N ARG A 203 14.21 10.15 -2.01
CA ARG A 203 14.91 11.15 -1.17
C ARG A 203 14.43 11.13 0.28
N ALA A 204 13.12 11.02 0.49
CA ALA A 204 12.52 11.06 1.82
C ALA A 204 12.75 9.78 2.61
N THR A 205 12.60 8.62 1.99
CA THR A 205 12.58 7.32 2.68
C THR A 205 13.90 6.55 2.54
N GLY A 206 14.70 6.85 1.52
CA GLY A 206 15.84 6.04 1.09
C GLY A 206 15.43 4.79 0.31
N ALA A 207 14.14 4.43 0.27
CA ALA A 207 13.63 3.30 -0.49
C ALA A 207 13.23 3.77 -1.90
N PRO A 208 13.74 3.16 -2.97
CA PRO A 208 13.41 3.58 -4.32
C PRO A 208 12.01 3.08 -4.72
N MET A 209 11.17 3.95 -5.30
CA MET A 209 9.78 3.63 -5.65
C MET A 209 9.59 3.47 -7.15
N ILE A 210 9.11 2.30 -7.56
CA ILE A 210 8.67 2.08 -8.94
C ILE A 210 7.39 2.88 -9.18
N GLY A 211 7.36 3.71 -10.21
CA GLY A 211 6.19 4.51 -10.59
C GLY A 211 5.98 4.55 -12.10
N ALA A 212 4.78 4.91 -12.54
CA ALA A 212 4.45 5.02 -13.96
C ALA A 212 4.86 6.39 -14.52
N ILE A 213 5.52 6.41 -15.68
CA ILE A 213 5.50 7.55 -16.60
C ILE A 213 4.33 7.31 -17.55
N GLY A 214 3.37 8.24 -17.59
CA GLY A 214 2.09 8.03 -18.26
C GLY A 214 1.02 7.37 -17.39
N LYS A 215 0.00 6.81 -18.03
CA LYS A 215 -1.23 6.31 -17.36
C LYS A 215 -1.13 4.84 -17.00
N THR A 216 -1.64 4.50 -15.83
CA THR A 216 -1.97 3.12 -15.46
C THR A 216 -3.39 2.77 -15.90
N ASP A 217 -3.62 1.50 -16.16
CA ASP A 217 -4.88 0.99 -16.69
C ASP A 217 -5.49 -0.04 -15.73
N TYR A 218 -6.61 0.36 -15.12
CA TYR A 218 -7.45 -0.47 -14.25
C TYR A 218 -8.68 -1.02 -14.98
N SER A 219 -8.84 -0.73 -16.28
CA SER A 219 -9.91 -1.33 -17.09
C SER A 219 -9.65 -2.83 -17.27
N HIS A 220 -10.71 -3.61 -17.48
CA HIS A 220 -10.61 -5.04 -17.84
C HIS A 220 -9.69 -5.90 -16.94
N MET A 221 -9.47 -5.50 -15.69
CA MET A 221 -8.58 -6.20 -14.75
C MET A 221 -8.94 -7.67 -14.56
N HIS A 222 -10.23 -8.02 -14.64
CA HIS A 222 -10.71 -9.40 -14.58
C HIS A 222 -10.11 -10.30 -15.68
N GLN A 223 -9.69 -9.73 -16.81
CA GLN A 223 -9.04 -10.44 -17.92
C GLN A 223 -7.53 -10.64 -17.70
N ARG A 224 -6.96 -9.97 -16.69
CA ARG A 224 -5.51 -9.91 -16.41
C ARG A 224 -5.18 -10.35 -14.99
N ASN A 225 -5.93 -11.31 -14.44
CA ASN A 225 -5.76 -11.79 -13.06
C ASN A 225 -5.77 -10.67 -12.01
N TRP A 226 -6.52 -9.60 -12.25
CA TRP A 226 -6.59 -8.40 -11.42
C TRP A 226 -5.28 -7.62 -11.27
N GLN A 227 -4.37 -7.77 -12.23
CA GLN A 227 -3.14 -6.99 -12.29
C GLN A 227 -3.38 -5.66 -13.01
N VAL A 228 -2.79 -4.59 -12.46
CA VAL A 228 -2.80 -3.25 -13.05
C VAL A 228 -1.84 -3.22 -14.24
N ALA A 229 -2.30 -2.69 -15.36
CA ALA A 229 -1.46 -2.52 -16.55
C ALA A 229 -1.05 -1.06 -16.76
N LEU A 230 -0.31 -0.83 -17.85
CA LEU A 230 -0.01 0.50 -18.35
C LEU A 230 -0.83 0.77 -19.61
N SER A 231 -1.29 2.01 -19.78
CA SER A 231 -1.86 2.44 -21.06
C SER A 231 -0.78 2.48 -22.15
N PRO A 232 -1.16 2.41 -23.45
CA PRO A 232 -0.21 2.52 -24.55
C PRO A 232 0.72 3.73 -24.42
N GLY A 233 2.00 3.55 -24.70
CA GLY A 233 3.04 4.59 -24.59
C GLY A 233 3.53 4.88 -23.17
N SER A 234 2.96 4.25 -22.14
CA SER A 234 3.39 4.42 -20.74
C SER A 234 4.45 3.38 -20.36
N ARG A 235 5.29 3.69 -19.35
CA ARG A 235 6.36 2.78 -18.86
C ARG A 235 6.59 2.90 -17.36
N TRP A 236 7.13 1.84 -16.76
CA TRP A 236 7.63 1.90 -15.39
C TRP A 236 9.00 2.57 -15.30
N THR A 237 9.28 3.25 -14.20
CA THR A 237 10.58 3.84 -13.86
C THR A 237 10.80 3.79 -12.35
N GLN A 238 12.03 4.05 -11.89
CA GLN A 238 12.41 4.11 -10.48
C GLN A 238 13.33 5.30 -10.20
#